data_AF-A0AAJ8DVU2-F1
#
_entry.id   AF-A0AAJ8DVU2-F1
#
_cell.length_a   1.000
_cell.length_b   1.000
_cell.length_c   1.000
_cell.angle_alpha   90.00
_cell.angle_beta   90.00
_cell.angle_gamma   90.00
#
_symmetry.space_group_name_H-M   'P 1'
#
loop_
_entity.id
_entity.type
_entity.pdbx_description
1 polymer ?
#
loop_
_entity_poly.entity_id
_entity_poly.type
_entity_poly.pdbx_seq_one_letter_code
_entity_poly.pdbx_strand_id
1 'polypeptide(L)'
;MKWTLILLFGSSLAVTTLGWTYHYSNKAMDWAQARQFCQENYTDMVVIQSQRENDHLVSLLPNRISSPYYWIGITKNHKNETWRWIGNNSTWIGNQSWAEDEPNNNYSNEFCVEIYVNKGKNRGKWNDEKCSNPKYAVCYKSQCTESSCVRGTCHETVENTTCLCEPGFKGDRCQTAQCTESSCVRGTCHETIENTTCLCEPGFKGDRCQTAVQCPHPSDPLNGVYSCREGNQTFNSTCQLKCHLFVLVIGSSAITCGATGVWSGPRPTCTIYKQALMAVSGCGAVSAFCCICLCWMKHRKRKKLTQVRQPEEVTSPFSEVQG
;
A
#
# COMPACT_ATOMS: atom_id res chain seq x y z
N MET A 1 45.37 47.14 -31.19
CA MET A 1 45.26 46.77 -29.76
C MET A 1 43.78 46.66 -29.41
N LYS A 2 43.23 45.45 -29.30
CA LYS A 2 41.86 45.21 -28.84
C LYS A 2 41.97 44.45 -27.51
N TRP A 3 41.59 45.09 -26.42
CA TRP A 3 41.48 44.45 -25.11
C TRP A 3 40.05 43.93 -24.99
N THR A 4 39.87 42.62 -25.08
CA THR A 4 38.59 41.97 -24.80
C THR A 4 38.52 41.72 -23.30
N LEU A 5 37.63 42.45 -22.61
CA LEU A 5 37.35 42.25 -21.19
C LEU A 5 36.52 40.97 -21.03
N ILE A 6 37.10 39.91 -20.48
CA ILE A 6 36.37 38.69 -20.12
C ILE A 6 35.83 38.90 -18.70
N LEU A 7 34.54 39.22 -18.58
CA LEU A 7 33.81 39.21 -17.31
C LEU A 7 33.53 37.75 -16.94
N LEU A 8 34.36 37.20 -16.05
CA LEU A 8 34.04 35.96 -15.35
C LEU A 8 32.92 36.26 -14.35
N PHE A 9 31.68 35.92 -14.72
CA PHE A 9 30.60 35.78 -13.75
C PHE A 9 30.93 34.58 -12.86
N GLY A 10 31.60 34.86 -11.74
CA GLY A 10 31.68 33.92 -10.62
C GLY A 10 30.28 33.73 -10.05
N SER A 11 29.56 32.72 -10.53
CA SER A 11 28.35 32.24 -9.88
C SER A 11 28.76 31.60 -8.55
N SER A 12 28.77 32.42 -7.49
CA SER A 12 28.67 31.92 -6.13
C SER A 12 27.29 31.27 -6.00
N LEU A 13 27.19 29.99 -6.36
CA LEU A 13 26.12 29.13 -5.86
C LEU A 13 26.36 29.02 -4.36
N ALA A 14 25.81 29.98 -3.61
CA ALA A 14 25.58 29.77 -2.19
C ALA A 14 24.63 28.57 -2.12
N VAL A 15 25.18 27.41 -1.78
CA VAL A 15 24.39 26.24 -1.40
C VAL A 15 23.60 26.68 -0.18
N THR A 16 22.36 27.12 -0.39
CA THR A 16 21.44 27.36 0.71
C THR A 16 21.21 26.02 1.37
N THR A 17 21.72 25.83 2.58
CA THR A 17 21.51 24.62 3.36
C THR A 17 20.01 24.45 3.58
N LEU A 18 19.43 23.42 2.97
CA LEU A 18 17.98 23.14 3.01
C LEU A 18 17.59 22.40 4.32
N GLY A 19 18.30 22.59 5.44
CA GLY A 19 17.98 21.98 6.74
C GLY A 19 17.14 22.87 7.64
N TRP A 20 16.84 22.45 8.87
CA TRP A 20 16.19 23.34 9.86
C TRP A 20 16.93 24.68 9.97
N THR A 21 16.19 25.80 10.01
CA THR A 21 16.79 27.07 10.40
C THR A 21 16.43 27.40 11.83
N TYR A 22 17.43 27.76 12.64
CA TYR A 22 17.24 28.10 14.04
C TYR A 22 17.19 29.62 14.20
N HIS A 23 16.25 30.06 15.02
CA HIS A 23 16.00 31.46 15.32
C HIS A 23 15.88 31.62 16.83
N TYR A 24 16.09 32.82 17.35
CA TYR A 24 15.92 33.07 18.77
C TYR A 24 15.28 34.43 19.03
N SER A 25 14.63 34.59 20.18
CA SER A 25 14.00 35.85 20.55
C SER A 25 15.03 36.88 21.01
N ASN A 26 14.71 38.15 20.82
CA ASN A 26 15.51 39.27 21.35
C ASN A 26 15.10 39.67 22.78
N LYS A 27 13.98 39.14 23.27
CA LYS A 27 13.42 39.42 24.60
C LYS A 27 13.23 38.11 25.36
N ALA A 28 13.55 38.12 26.65
CA ALA A 28 13.30 37.01 27.54
C ALA A 28 11.82 36.95 27.95
N MET A 29 11.29 35.75 28.10
CA MET A 29 9.88 35.46 28.38
C MET A 29 9.74 34.11 29.12
N ASP A 30 8.58 33.85 29.70
CA ASP A 30 8.32 32.53 30.31
C ASP A 30 8.25 31.43 29.22
N TRP A 31 8.28 30.17 29.62
CA TRP A 31 8.35 29.05 28.68
C TRP A 31 7.11 28.96 27.77
N ALA A 32 5.92 29.26 28.30
CA ALA A 32 4.68 29.20 27.52
C ALA A 32 4.64 30.31 26.47
N GLN A 33 5.04 31.52 26.85
CA GLN A 33 5.23 32.66 25.95
C GLN A 33 6.32 32.40 24.91
N ALA A 34 7.42 31.73 25.30
CA ALA A 34 8.49 31.36 24.37
C ALA A 34 7.98 30.41 23.29
N ARG A 35 7.20 29.41 23.67
CA ARG A 35 6.57 28.50 22.72
C ARG A 35 5.61 29.25 21.79
N GLN A 36 4.72 30.07 22.36
CA GLN A 36 3.78 30.87 21.58
C GLN A 36 4.50 31.78 20.58
N PHE A 37 5.56 32.48 21.01
CA PHE A 37 6.39 33.29 20.13
C PHE A 37 6.95 32.49 18.95
N CYS A 38 7.44 31.27 19.20
CA CYS A 38 7.96 30.42 18.13
C CYS A 38 6.87 29.92 17.17
N GLN A 39 5.67 29.61 17.67
CA GLN A 39 4.54 29.19 16.83
C GLN A 39 3.96 30.34 15.99
N GLU A 40 3.99 31.57 16.51
CA GLU A 40 3.50 32.74 15.78
C GLU A 40 4.47 33.24 14.70
N ASN A 41 5.78 33.07 14.90
CA ASN A 41 6.81 33.66 14.04
C ASN A 41 7.58 32.64 13.19
N TYR A 42 7.59 31.36 13.58
CA TYR A 42 8.36 30.28 12.97
C TYR A 42 7.50 29.00 12.88
N THR A 43 8.05 27.82 13.16
CA THR A 43 7.28 26.57 13.21
C THR A 43 6.88 26.21 14.64
N ASP A 44 7.85 25.96 15.52
CA ASP A 44 7.63 25.80 16.96
C ASP A 44 8.99 26.01 17.68
N MET A 45 9.00 25.89 19.00
CA MET A 45 10.22 25.88 19.80
C MET A 45 11.04 24.61 19.52
N VAL A 46 12.37 24.71 19.62
CA VAL A 46 13.29 23.65 19.16
C VAL A 46 13.07 22.31 19.86
N VAL A 47 12.96 21.25 19.05
CA VAL A 47 12.89 19.85 19.48
C VAL A 47 14.15 19.16 18.98
N ILE A 48 15.09 18.91 19.88
CA ILE A 48 16.41 18.41 19.50
C ILE A 48 16.33 16.88 19.32
N GLN A 49 16.91 16.37 18.24
CA GLN A 49 16.83 14.96 17.83
C GLN A 49 18.15 14.21 18.04
N SER A 50 19.28 14.91 18.19
CA SER A 50 20.60 14.30 18.35
C SER A 50 21.62 15.20 19.04
N GLN A 51 22.72 14.61 19.52
CA GLN A 51 23.86 15.38 20.05
C GLN A 51 24.46 16.31 18.99
N ARG A 52 24.54 15.87 17.73
CA ARG A 52 25.05 16.69 16.63
C ARG A 52 24.21 17.95 16.44
N GLU A 53 22.89 17.81 16.48
CA GLU A 53 21.97 18.95 16.40
C GLU A 53 22.15 19.89 17.59
N ASN A 54 22.25 19.35 18.82
CA ASN A 54 22.50 20.13 20.02
C ASN A 54 23.77 20.98 19.88
N ASP A 55 24.88 20.37 19.44
CA ASP A 55 26.16 21.04 19.28
C ASP A 55 26.10 22.12 18.19
N HIS A 56 25.42 21.82 17.07
CA HIS A 56 25.19 22.79 16.00
C HIS A 56 24.36 23.99 16.49
N LEU A 57 23.24 23.74 17.17
CA LEU A 57 22.39 24.79 17.74
C LEU A 57 23.20 25.69 18.68
N VAL A 58 23.97 25.10 19.59
CA VAL A 58 24.80 25.82 20.56
C VAL A 58 25.92 26.63 19.88
N SER A 59 26.36 26.23 18.69
CA SER A 59 27.32 27.01 17.89
C SER A 59 26.71 28.28 17.29
N LEU A 60 25.39 28.29 17.04
CA LEU A 60 24.66 29.42 16.47
C LEU A 60 24.19 30.43 17.52
N LEU A 61 23.90 29.96 18.73
CA LEU A 61 23.34 30.80 19.79
C LEU A 61 24.40 31.77 20.38
N PRO A 62 24.04 33.05 20.62
CA PRO A 62 24.93 34.02 21.26
C PRO A 62 25.41 33.55 22.64
N ASN A 63 26.72 33.61 22.86
CA ASN A 63 27.33 33.25 24.13
C ASN A 63 26.83 34.12 25.28
N ARG A 64 26.56 33.50 26.43
CA ARG A 64 26.13 34.20 27.66
C ARG A 64 26.95 33.79 28.86
N ILE A 65 27.29 34.76 29.71
CA ILE A 65 28.08 34.52 30.93
C ILE A 65 27.20 33.88 32.01
N SER A 66 25.93 34.29 32.10
CA SER A 66 24.95 33.80 33.06
C SER A 66 23.54 33.81 32.46
N SER A 67 22.58 33.24 33.20
CA SER A 67 21.14 33.37 32.94
C SER A 67 20.75 34.86 32.74
N PRO A 68 19.77 35.19 31.87
CA PRO A 68 18.88 34.29 31.13
C PRO A 68 19.56 33.60 29.95
N TYR A 69 19.47 32.27 29.91
CA TYR A 69 19.82 31.45 28.76
C TYR A 69 18.61 31.24 27.85
N TYR A 70 18.44 30.05 27.30
CA TYR A 70 17.54 29.78 26.18
C TYR A 70 16.60 28.63 26.50
N TRP A 71 15.29 28.82 26.31
CA TRP A 71 14.29 27.76 26.43
C TRP A 71 14.37 26.81 25.24
N ILE A 72 14.24 25.51 25.53
CA ILE A 72 14.08 24.45 24.55
C ILE A 72 12.76 23.70 24.77
N GLY A 73 12.31 22.98 23.74
CA GLY A 73 11.01 22.35 23.64
C GLY A 73 10.80 21.09 24.47
N ILE A 74 11.36 20.99 25.67
CA ILE A 74 11.21 19.82 26.55
C ILE A 74 10.66 20.25 27.91
N THR A 75 9.68 19.49 28.40
CA THR A 75 8.92 19.81 29.61
C THR A 75 8.38 18.54 30.29
N LYS A 76 7.89 18.66 31.52
CA LYS A 76 7.13 17.62 32.26
C LYS A 76 6.01 18.33 33.04
N ASN A 77 4.89 17.66 33.33
CA ASN A 77 3.79 18.32 34.07
C ASN A 77 3.88 18.10 35.57
N HIS A 78 4.47 16.97 35.99
CA HIS A 78 4.61 16.60 37.40
C HIS A 78 5.99 16.04 37.71
N LYS A 79 6.38 16.10 38.99
CA LYS A 79 7.70 15.65 39.49
C LYS A 79 8.04 14.19 39.14
N ASN A 80 7.03 13.32 39.09
CA ASN A 80 7.21 11.89 38.85
C ASN A 80 7.00 11.49 37.38
N GLU A 81 6.83 12.47 36.48
CA GLU A 81 6.72 12.21 35.05
C GLU A 81 8.08 12.21 34.36
N THR A 82 8.15 11.51 33.24
CA THR A 82 9.29 11.58 32.33
C THR A 82 9.28 12.89 31.55
N TRP A 83 10.48 13.40 31.24
CA TRP A 83 10.65 14.51 30.32
C TRP A 83 10.09 14.17 28.94
N ARG A 84 9.35 15.12 28.35
CA ARG A 84 8.73 14.96 27.04
C ARG A 84 9.04 16.17 26.18
N TRP A 85 9.42 15.89 24.94
CA TRP A 85 9.47 16.92 23.91
C TRP A 85 8.06 17.40 23.58
N ILE A 86 7.96 18.68 23.23
CA ILE A 86 6.77 19.20 22.57
C ILE A 86 6.67 18.55 21.18
N GLY A 87 5.46 18.14 20.80
CA GLY A 87 5.26 17.29 19.60
C GLY A 87 5.60 15.81 19.86
N ASN A 88 5.49 14.95 18.85
CA ASN A 88 5.72 13.51 18.98
C ASN A 88 7.02 13.00 18.28
N ASN A 89 7.88 13.92 17.82
CA ASN A 89 8.92 13.58 16.83
C ASN A 89 10.29 13.20 17.40
N SER A 90 10.57 13.40 18.70
CA SER A 90 11.88 13.07 19.28
C SER A 90 11.75 12.12 20.46
N THR A 91 12.52 11.03 20.41
CA THR A 91 12.71 10.07 21.51
C THR A 91 14.03 10.31 22.26
N TRP A 92 14.84 11.27 21.82
CA TRP A 92 16.14 11.55 22.40
C TRP A 92 16.01 12.40 23.66
N ILE A 93 16.09 11.80 24.84
CA ILE A 93 16.03 12.51 26.13
C ILE A 93 17.41 12.98 26.61
N GLY A 94 18.47 12.64 25.87
CA GLY A 94 19.80 13.21 26.12
C GLY A 94 20.28 13.00 27.55
N ASN A 95 20.40 11.76 28.03
CA ASN A 95 20.92 11.52 29.39
C ASN A 95 22.32 12.14 29.60
N GLN A 96 23.11 12.26 28.53
CA GLN A 96 24.40 12.96 28.55
C GLN A 96 24.26 14.48 28.32
N SER A 97 23.08 14.97 27.98
CA SER A 97 22.80 16.38 27.70
C SER A 97 22.59 17.20 28.96
N TRP A 98 22.18 16.59 30.07
CA TRP A 98 22.09 17.28 31.36
C TRP A 98 23.45 17.76 31.85
N ALA A 99 23.47 18.92 32.51
CA ALA A 99 24.65 19.39 33.21
C ALA A 99 24.93 18.49 34.42
N GLU A 100 26.15 18.59 34.95
CA GLU A 100 26.49 17.92 36.20
C GLU A 100 25.50 18.33 37.30
N ASP A 101 25.01 17.35 38.05
CA ASP A 101 23.96 17.46 39.07
C ASP A 101 22.53 17.78 38.58
N GLU A 102 22.29 17.81 37.26
CA GLU A 102 20.95 18.03 36.68
C GLU A 102 20.29 16.75 36.14
N PRO A 103 18.95 16.67 36.09
CA PRO A 103 17.98 17.65 36.59
C PRO A 103 17.78 17.55 38.11
N ASN A 104 18.00 18.65 38.83
CA ASN A 104 17.97 18.68 40.29
C ASN A 104 16.58 18.96 40.88
N ASN A 105 15.65 19.48 40.05
CA ASN A 105 14.30 19.89 40.43
C ASN A 105 14.26 20.75 41.70
N ASN A 106 15.04 21.83 41.73
CA ASN A 106 15.12 22.73 42.86
C ASN A 106 13.73 23.28 43.20
N TYR A 107 13.39 23.32 44.48
CA TYR A 107 12.04 23.69 44.97
C TYR A 107 10.87 22.82 44.45
N SER A 108 11.15 21.66 43.84
CA SER A 108 10.15 20.70 43.32
C SER A 108 9.17 21.22 42.27
N ASN A 109 9.52 22.26 41.51
CA ASN A 109 8.68 22.82 40.45
C ASN A 109 9.45 23.27 39.18
N GLU A 110 10.60 22.68 38.93
CA GLU A 110 11.43 22.97 37.75
C GLU A 110 11.09 22.00 36.62
N PHE A 111 10.12 22.42 35.83
CA PHE A 111 9.39 21.57 34.88
C PHE A 111 9.63 21.95 33.40
N CYS A 112 10.49 22.94 33.18
CA CYS A 112 10.91 23.40 31.86
C CYS A 112 12.43 23.36 31.76
N VAL A 113 12.98 23.32 30.56
CA VAL A 113 14.42 23.11 30.37
C VAL A 113 15.05 24.20 29.57
N GLU A 114 16.15 24.75 30.12
CA GLU A 114 17.03 25.65 29.40
C GLU A 114 18.29 24.95 28.89
N ILE A 115 18.90 25.54 27.86
CA ILE A 115 20.20 25.12 27.35
C ILE A 115 21.26 26.17 27.65
N TYR A 116 22.40 25.72 28.19
CA TYR A 116 23.52 26.57 28.50
C TYR A 116 24.37 26.89 27.27
N VAL A 117 24.66 28.18 27.10
CA VAL A 117 25.53 28.69 26.02
C VAL A 117 26.73 29.47 26.58
N ASN A 118 27.15 29.11 27.79
CA ASN A 118 28.34 29.68 28.42
C ASN A 118 29.64 29.15 27.78
N LYS A 119 30.79 29.69 28.21
CA LYS A 119 32.12 29.26 27.73
C LYS A 119 32.75 28.17 28.61
N GLY A 120 32.01 27.63 29.58
CA GLY A 120 32.52 26.70 30.59
C GLY A 120 32.27 25.24 30.25
N LYS A 121 32.54 24.36 31.24
CA LYS A 121 32.34 22.90 31.13
C LYS A 121 30.91 22.48 30.78
N ASN A 122 29.93 23.32 31.11
CA ASN A 122 28.51 23.03 30.89
C ASN A 122 27.97 23.60 29.57
N ARG A 123 28.83 24.08 28.65
CA ARG A 123 28.37 24.57 27.34
C ARG A 123 27.61 23.47 26.61
N GLY A 124 26.40 23.80 26.15
CA GLY A 124 25.48 22.91 25.45
C GLY A 124 24.76 21.90 26.34
N LYS A 125 24.95 21.97 27.67
CA LYS A 125 24.24 21.16 28.63
C LYS A 125 22.90 21.76 29.04
N TRP A 126 22.01 20.93 29.54
CA TRP A 126 20.65 21.27 29.93
C TRP A 126 20.51 21.41 31.43
N ASN A 127 19.57 22.25 31.83
CA ASN A 127 19.19 22.49 33.21
C ASN A 127 17.67 22.59 33.30
N ASP A 128 17.07 21.94 34.32
CA ASP A 128 15.67 22.18 34.61
C ASP A 128 15.47 23.49 35.37
N GLU A 129 14.34 24.13 35.12
CA GLU A 129 14.05 25.45 35.64
C GLU A 129 12.53 25.67 35.78
N LYS A 130 12.16 26.60 36.66
CA LYS A 130 10.79 27.09 36.78
C LYS A 130 10.34 27.72 35.47
N CYS A 131 9.27 27.18 34.90
CA CYS A 131 8.72 27.62 33.62
C CYS A 131 8.40 29.12 33.55
N SER A 132 8.11 29.75 34.70
CA SER A 132 7.81 31.19 34.81
C SER A 132 9.05 32.09 34.69
N ASN A 133 10.26 31.54 34.79
CA ASN A 133 11.47 32.35 34.75
C ASN A 133 11.72 32.86 33.32
N PRO A 134 12.11 34.14 33.16
CA PRO A 134 12.30 34.72 31.85
C PRO A 134 13.57 34.17 31.18
N LYS A 135 13.44 33.56 30.00
CA LYS A 135 14.57 33.14 29.14
C LYS A 135 14.27 33.44 27.66
N TYR A 136 15.28 33.42 26.81
CA TYR A 136 15.07 33.63 25.37
C TYR A 136 14.46 32.39 24.74
N ALA A 137 13.57 32.57 23.77
CA ALA A 137 13.01 31.46 23.01
C ALA A 137 14.03 30.99 21.97
N VAL A 138 14.12 29.68 21.73
CA VAL A 138 14.82 29.10 20.58
C VAL A 138 13.81 28.39 19.71
N CYS A 139 13.66 28.89 18.49
CA CYS A 139 12.68 28.41 17.54
C CYS A 139 13.38 27.68 16.41
N TYR A 140 12.67 26.75 15.79
CA TYR A 140 13.04 26.24 14.48
C TYR A 140 12.00 26.67 13.45
N LYS A 141 12.44 26.80 12.20
CA LYS A 141 11.56 26.91 11.04
C LYS A 141 11.80 25.72 10.12
N SER A 142 10.75 24.92 9.96
CA SER A 142 10.67 23.81 9.01
C SER A 142 10.78 24.33 7.58
N GLN A 143 11.56 23.64 6.75
CA GLN A 143 11.57 23.79 5.30
C GLN A 143 10.66 22.76 4.60
N CYS A 144 10.24 21.71 5.32
CA CYS A 144 9.22 20.77 4.90
C CYS A 144 7.88 21.50 4.77
N THR A 145 7.33 21.43 3.57
CA THR A 145 5.99 21.88 3.21
C THR A 145 5.22 20.67 2.67
N GLU A 146 3.89 20.79 2.53
CA GLU A 146 3.08 19.76 1.88
C GLU A 146 3.59 19.39 0.47
N SER A 147 4.28 20.31 -0.20
CA SER A 147 4.84 20.10 -1.54
C SER A 147 6.26 19.55 -1.57
N SER A 148 6.94 19.40 -0.42
CA SER A 148 8.36 19.05 -0.40
C SER A 148 8.62 17.66 -0.99
N CYS A 149 7.78 16.68 -0.65
CA CYS A 149 7.79 15.34 -1.23
C CYS A 149 6.48 15.10 -1.98
N VAL A 150 6.56 14.61 -3.22
CA VAL A 150 5.36 14.35 -4.04
C VAL A 150 4.59 13.15 -3.50
N ARG A 151 5.29 12.05 -3.23
CA ARG A 151 4.74 10.76 -2.76
C ARG A 151 5.65 10.14 -1.72
N GLY A 152 5.70 10.79 -0.56
CA GLY A 152 6.59 10.42 0.52
C GLY A 152 6.43 11.34 1.72
N THR A 153 7.09 10.98 2.81
CA THR A 153 7.16 11.81 4.01
C THR A 153 8.42 12.66 3.99
N CYS A 154 8.26 13.95 4.21
CA CYS A 154 9.36 14.90 4.33
C CYS A 154 10.03 14.73 5.70
N HIS A 155 11.33 14.47 5.70
CA HIS A 155 12.15 14.31 6.88
C HIS A 155 13.27 15.35 6.88
N GLU A 156 13.25 16.22 7.88
CA GLU A 156 14.26 17.24 8.06
C GLU A 156 15.50 16.67 8.73
N THR A 157 16.66 17.19 8.36
CA THR A 157 17.93 16.94 9.03
C THR A 157 18.61 18.27 9.34
N VAL A 158 19.69 18.23 10.13
CA VAL A 158 20.46 19.42 10.52
C VAL A 158 20.98 20.20 9.30
N GLU A 159 21.25 19.52 8.18
CA GLU A 159 21.92 20.11 7.01
C GLU A 159 21.04 20.15 5.74
N ASN A 160 19.98 19.34 5.67
CA ASN A 160 19.14 19.20 4.47
C ASN A 160 17.73 18.64 4.77
N THR A 161 16.80 18.83 3.85
CA THR A 161 15.52 18.12 3.81
C THR A 161 15.67 16.88 2.95
N THR A 162 15.14 15.75 3.41
CA THR A 162 15.14 14.49 2.66
C THR A 162 13.73 13.93 2.56
N CYS A 163 13.42 13.23 1.47
CA CYS A 163 12.13 12.56 1.32
C CYS A 163 12.28 11.06 1.53
N LEU A 164 11.51 10.53 2.47
CA LEU A 164 11.30 9.09 2.62
C LEU A 164 10.15 8.69 1.71
N CYS A 165 10.45 8.09 0.57
CA CYS A 165 9.45 7.76 -0.43
C CYS A 165 8.50 6.67 0.02
N GLU A 166 7.23 6.80 -0.37
CA GLU A 166 6.29 5.69 -0.34
C GLU A 166 6.83 4.53 -1.20
N PRO A 167 6.50 3.27 -0.87
CA PRO A 167 6.84 2.13 -1.71
C PRO A 167 6.49 2.37 -3.18
N GLY A 168 7.44 2.10 -4.09
CA GLY A 168 7.29 2.33 -5.53
C GLY A 168 7.61 3.72 -6.06
N PHE A 169 8.01 4.66 -5.21
CA PHE A 169 8.47 5.99 -5.66
C PHE A 169 9.96 6.18 -5.42
N LYS A 170 10.60 6.96 -6.30
CA LYS A 170 12.03 7.29 -6.23
C LYS A 170 12.32 8.73 -6.65
N GLY A 171 13.58 9.13 -6.45
CA GLY A 171 14.08 10.48 -6.67
C GLY A 171 14.04 11.30 -5.39
N ASP A 172 14.80 12.40 -5.35
CA ASP A 172 15.01 13.19 -4.13
C ASP A 172 13.72 13.80 -3.56
N ARG A 173 12.66 13.91 -4.38
CA ARG A 173 11.32 14.37 -3.98
C ARG A 173 10.24 13.29 -4.16
N CYS A 174 10.63 12.05 -4.38
CA CYS A 174 9.71 10.93 -4.65
C CYS A 174 8.79 11.20 -5.84
N GLN A 175 9.30 11.92 -6.84
CA GLN A 175 8.55 12.41 -8.00
C GLN A 175 8.38 11.36 -9.09
N THR A 176 9.15 10.27 -9.05
CA THR A 176 9.17 9.26 -10.10
C THR A 176 8.59 7.95 -9.57
N ALA A 177 7.46 7.52 -10.13
CA ALA A 177 6.96 6.17 -9.94
C ALA A 177 7.92 5.15 -10.59
N GLN A 178 8.08 3.98 -9.99
CA GLN A 178 8.90 2.92 -10.55
C GLN A 178 8.11 2.12 -11.61
N CYS A 179 6.80 1.97 -11.44
CA CYS A 179 5.91 1.48 -12.48
C CYS A 179 5.74 2.53 -13.59
N THR A 180 6.00 2.09 -14.81
CA THR A 180 5.76 2.84 -16.05
C THR A 180 4.84 2.03 -16.95
N GLU A 181 4.25 2.65 -17.97
CA GLU A 181 3.44 1.94 -18.97
C GLU A 181 4.19 0.78 -19.64
N SER A 182 5.52 0.85 -19.68
CA SER A 182 6.37 -0.19 -20.26
C SER A 182 6.79 -1.28 -19.28
N SER A 183 6.52 -1.16 -17.98
CA SER A 183 7.05 -2.07 -16.97
C SER A 183 6.58 -3.51 -17.19
N CYS A 184 5.30 -3.71 -17.52
CA CYS A 184 4.70 -5.01 -17.81
C CYS A 184 4.16 -5.04 -19.25
N VAL A 185 4.43 -6.12 -19.99
CA VAL A 185 4.01 -6.26 -21.39
C VAL A 185 2.54 -6.68 -21.51
N ARG A 186 2.13 -7.68 -20.70
CA ARG A 186 0.78 -8.25 -20.65
C ARG A 186 0.35 -8.49 -19.20
N GLY A 187 0.28 -7.39 -18.45
CA GLY A 187 -0.01 -7.44 -17.03
C GLY A 187 -0.04 -6.06 -16.40
N THR A 188 -0.40 -6.02 -15.13
CA THR A 188 -0.45 -4.80 -14.33
C THR A 188 0.80 -4.70 -13.47
N CYS A 189 1.45 -3.54 -13.50
CA CYS A 189 2.59 -3.27 -12.64
C CYS A 189 2.10 -2.93 -11.23
N HIS A 190 2.71 -3.56 -10.23
CA HIS A 190 2.46 -3.33 -8.81
C HIS A 190 3.77 -2.89 -8.14
N GLU A 191 3.67 -1.76 -7.47
CA GLU A 191 4.72 -1.18 -6.65
C GLU A 191 4.97 -2.03 -5.39
N THR A 192 6.24 -2.25 -5.04
CA THR A 192 6.65 -2.93 -3.80
C THR A 192 7.73 -2.11 -3.07
N ILE A 193 8.10 -2.53 -1.86
CA ILE A 193 9.03 -1.77 -0.98
C ILE A 193 10.43 -1.63 -1.60
N GLU A 194 10.88 -2.62 -2.39
CA GLU A 194 12.25 -2.64 -2.93
C GLU A 194 12.31 -2.57 -4.47
N ASN A 195 11.20 -2.83 -5.18
CA ASN A 195 11.16 -2.91 -6.65
C ASN A 195 9.71 -2.86 -7.20
N THR A 196 9.54 -3.16 -8.48
CA THR A 196 8.24 -3.39 -9.13
C THR A 196 8.01 -4.88 -9.42
N THR A 197 6.76 -5.33 -9.35
CA THR A 197 6.34 -6.68 -9.77
C THR A 197 5.21 -6.61 -10.79
N CYS A 198 5.12 -7.57 -11.71
CA CYS A 198 4.03 -7.64 -12.68
C CYS A 198 3.03 -8.73 -12.31
N LEU A 199 1.76 -8.35 -12.15
CA LEU A 199 0.65 -9.30 -12.11
C LEU A 199 0.23 -9.61 -13.54
N CYS A 200 0.56 -10.81 -14.02
CA CYS A 200 0.30 -11.19 -15.40
C CYS A 200 -1.17 -11.45 -15.68
N GLU A 201 -1.60 -11.03 -16.88
CA GLU A 201 -2.87 -11.45 -17.44
C GLU A 201 -2.91 -12.98 -17.62
N PRO A 202 -4.10 -13.62 -17.57
CA PRO A 202 -4.22 -15.04 -17.81
C PRO A 202 -3.56 -15.47 -19.14
N GLY A 203 -2.70 -16.49 -19.09
CA GLY A 203 -2.01 -17.01 -20.27
C GLY A 203 -0.66 -16.36 -20.57
N PHE A 204 -0.19 -15.44 -19.72
CA PHE A 204 1.15 -14.86 -19.80
C PHE A 204 1.97 -15.13 -18.52
N LYS A 205 3.29 -15.16 -18.66
CA LYS A 205 4.26 -15.42 -17.58
C LYS A 205 5.60 -14.71 -17.79
N GLY A 206 6.43 -14.76 -16.75
CA GLY A 206 7.72 -14.08 -16.67
C GLY A 206 7.62 -12.77 -15.90
N ASP A 207 8.76 -12.22 -15.47
CA ASP A 207 8.82 -11.06 -14.56
C ASP A 207 8.16 -9.80 -15.12
N ARG A 208 8.05 -9.69 -16.45
CA ARG A 208 7.36 -8.61 -17.17
C ARG A 208 6.15 -9.11 -17.97
N CYS A 209 5.69 -10.33 -17.72
CA CYS A 209 4.60 -10.98 -18.44
C CYS A 209 4.82 -11.04 -19.95
N GLN A 210 6.08 -11.16 -20.37
CA GLN A 210 6.51 -11.10 -21.76
C GLN A 210 6.33 -12.44 -22.51
N THR A 211 6.13 -13.54 -21.78
CA THR A 211 6.09 -14.88 -22.35
C THR A 211 4.68 -15.44 -22.33
N ALA A 212 4.11 -15.76 -23.48
CA ALA A 212 2.84 -16.50 -23.53
C ALA A 212 3.04 -17.95 -23.01
N VAL A 213 2.09 -18.44 -22.23
CA VAL A 213 2.08 -19.81 -21.73
C VAL A 213 2.02 -20.79 -22.90
N GLN A 214 2.79 -21.88 -22.83
CA GLN A 214 2.87 -22.88 -23.89
C GLN A 214 2.09 -24.13 -23.50
N CYS A 215 1.38 -24.70 -24.47
CA CYS A 215 0.78 -26.02 -24.39
C CYS A 215 1.67 -27.07 -25.05
N PRO A 216 1.68 -28.31 -24.52
CA PRO A 216 2.37 -29.42 -25.17
C PRO A 216 1.73 -29.72 -26.52
N HIS A 217 2.47 -30.33 -27.44
CA HIS A 217 1.89 -30.82 -28.68
C HIS A 217 0.78 -31.85 -28.35
N PRO A 218 -0.45 -31.69 -28.88
CA PRO A 218 -1.55 -32.58 -28.55
C PRO A 218 -1.30 -33.96 -29.15
N SER A 219 -1.50 -35.02 -28.36
CA SER A 219 -1.43 -36.39 -28.86
C SER A 219 -2.62 -36.69 -29.77
N ASP A 220 -2.36 -37.38 -30.87
CA ASP A 220 -3.38 -37.74 -31.85
C ASP A 220 -4.43 -38.70 -31.26
N PRO A 221 -5.73 -38.47 -31.49
CA PRO A 221 -6.78 -39.37 -31.06
C PRO A 221 -6.88 -40.58 -32.00
N LEU A 222 -7.49 -41.66 -31.51
CA LEU A 222 -7.77 -42.84 -32.35
C LEU A 222 -8.58 -42.44 -33.58
N ASN A 223 -8.14 -42.89 -34.76
CA ASN A 223 -8.72 -42.57 -36.07
C ASN A 223 -8.74 -41.08 -36.43
N GLY A 224 -7.87 -40.24 -35.86
CA GLY A 224 -7.68 -38.85 -36.28
C GLY A 224 -6.28 -38.32 -36.05
N VAL A 225 -6.03 -37.09 -36.49
CA VAL A 225 -4.77 -36.36 -36.31
C VAL A 225 -5.07 -34.88 -36.02
N TYR A 226 -4.29 -34.27 -35.12
CA TYR A 226 -4.38 -32.83 -34.90
C TYR A 226 -3.53 -32.05 -35.91
N SER A 227 -4.15 -31.07 -36.55
CA SER A 227 -3.51 -30.12 -37.45
C SER A 227 -3.40 -28.76 -36.76
N CYS A 228 -2.22 -28.45 -36.22
CA CYS A 228 -1.89 -27.17 -35.59
C CYS A 228 -1.15 -26.23 -36.57
N ARG A 229 -1.06 -24.92 -36.26
CA ARG A 229 -0.14 -24.03 -36.98
C ARG A 229 1.31 -24.39 -36.65
N GLU A 230 2.22 -24.25 -37.62
CA GLU A 230 3.65 -24.47 -37.41
C GLU A 230 4.20 -23.55 -36.31
N GLY A 231 5.03 -24.10 -35.42
CA GLY A 231 5.64 -23.39 -34.29
C GLY A 231 5.19 -23.86 -32.90
N ASN A 232 5.57 -23.10 -31.86
CA ASN A 232 5.21 -23.39 -30.48
C ASN A 232 3.73 -23.05 -30.23
N GLN A 233 3.00 -24.00 -29.63
CA GLN A 233 1.59 -23.81 -29.32
C GLN A 233 1.47 -22.96 -28.05
N THR A 234 1.23 -21.67 -28.20
CA THR A 234 1.06 -20.73 -27.08
C THR A 234 -0.40 -20.50 -26.75
N PHE A 235 -0.68 -19.81 -25.64
CA PHE A 235 -2.01 -19.37 -25.23
C PHE A 235 -2.85 -18.85 -26.41
N ASN A 236 -4.12 -19.28 -26.48
CA ASN A 236 -5.07 -19.04 -27.58
C ASN A 236 -4.72 -19.67 -28.94
N SER A 237 -3.64 -20.45 -29.07
CA SER A 237 -3.42 -21.27 -30.26
C SER A 237 -4.51 -22.33 -30.40
N THR A 238 -4.95 -22.59 -31.63
CA THR A 238 -5.97 -23.62 -31.93
C THR A 238 -5.42 -24.72 -32.81
N CYS A 239 -5.80 -25.96 -32.52
CA CYS A 239 -5.50 -27.13 -33.32
C CYS A 239 -6.80 -27.79 -33.79
N GLN A 240 -6.89 -28.12 -35.07
CA GLN A 240 -8.07 -28.72 -35.69
C GLN A 240 -7.91 -30.24 -35.80
N LEU A 241 -8.93 -30.99 -35.38
CA LEU A 241 -8.99 -32.43 -35.56
C LEU A 241 -9.38 -32.77 -37.00
N LYS A 242 -8.57 -33.61 -37.65
CA LYS A 242 -8.90 -34.25 -38.93
C LYS A 242 -9.09 -35.74 -38.69
N CYS A 243 -10.28 -36.28 -38.97
CA CYS A 243 -10.51 -37.71 -38.90
C CYS A 243 -10.06 -38.42 -40.19
N HIS A 244 -9.66 -39.68 -40.06
CA HIS A 244 -9.41 -40.55 -41.20
C HIS A 244 -10.72 -40.88 -41.96
N LEU A 245 -10.61 -41.40 -43.18
CA LEU A 245 -11.75 -41.72 -44.05
C LEU A 245 -12.80 -42.62 -43.35
N PHE A 246 -14.08 -42.36 -43.61
CA PHE A 246 -15.26 -43.08 -43.08
C PHE A 246 -15.54 -42.92 -41.58
N VAL A 247 -15.01 -41.86 -40.97
CA VAL A 247 -15.15 -41.55 -39.55
C VAL A 247 -15.72 -40.14 -39.37
N LEU A 248 -16.59 -39.95 -38.36
CA LEU A 248 -17.24 -38.67 -38.07
C LEU A 248 -16.65 -38.04 -36.80
N VAL A 249 -16.55 -36.71 -36.79
CA VAL A 249 -16.17 -35.92 -35.60
C VAL A 249 -17.37 -35.81 -34.67
N ILE A 250 -17.17 -36.12 -33.39
CA ILE A 250 -18.13 -35.85 -32.32
C ILE A 250 -17.55 -34.79 -31.39
N GLY A 251 -18.31 -33.71 -31.15
CA GLY A 251 -17.88 -32.55 -30.35
C GLY A 251 -17.31 -31.40 -31.18
N SER A 252 -16.63 -30.46 -30.53
CA SER A 252 -15.97 -29.32 -31.19
C SER A 252 -14.71 -29.79 -31.91
N SER A 253 -14.64 -29.63 -33.23
CA SER A 253 -13.51 -30.08 -34.06
C SER A 253 -12.18 -29.38 -33.78
N ALA A 254 -12.12 -28.48 -32.82
CA ALA A 254 -10.94 -27.70 -32.47
C ALA A 254 -10.70 -27.73 -30.96
N ILE A 255 -9.43 -27.73 -30.58
CA ILE A 255 -8.98 -27.48 -29.21
C ILE A 255 -8.15 -26.20 -29.16
N THR A 256 -8.25 -25.45 -28.05
CA THR A 256 -7.58 -24.17 -27.83
C THR A 256 -6.66 -24.26 -26.63
N CYS A 257 -5.44 -23.73 -26.73
CA CYS A 257 -4.50 -23.70 -25.62
C CYS A 257 -4.97 -22.72 -24.54
N GLY A 258 -5.25 -23.23 -23.34
CA GLY A 258 -5.74 -22.45 -22.21
C GLY A 258 -4.64 -21.69 -21.47
N ALA A 259 -5.07 -20.77 -20.60
CA ALA A 259 -4.19 -19.88 -19.83
C ALA A 259 -3.20 -20.63 -18.90
N THR A 260 -3.52 -21.86 -18.52
CA THR A 260 -2.69 -22.72 -17.65
C THR A 260 -1.75 -23.66 -18.43
N GLY A 261 -1.73 -23.59 -19.76
CA GLY A 261 -0.97 -24.51 -20.60
C GLY A 261 -1.67 -25.86 -20.83
N VAL A 262 -2.97 -25.91 -20.53
CA VAL A 262 -3.82 -27.09 -20.76
C VAL A 262 -4.77 -26.80 -21.93
N TRP A 263 -4.86 -27.75 -22.86
CA TRP A 263 -5.82 -27.69 -23.96
C TRP A 263 -7.27 -27.72 -23.47
N SER A 264 -8.14 -26.93 -24.10
CA SER A 264 -9.57 -26.90 -23.81
C SER A 264 -10.25 -28.26 -23.97
N GLY A 265 -11.25 -28.55 -23.15
CA GLY A 265 -12.09 -29.75 -23.25
C GLY A 265 -13.56 -29.41 -23.56
N PRO A 266 -14.39 -30.42 -23.92
CA PRO A 266 -14.08 -31.85 -24.09
C PRO A 266 -13.31 -32.13 -25.39
N ARG A 267 -12.36 -33.09 -25.37
CA ARG A 267 -11.57 -33.45 -26.56
C ARG A 267 -12.49 -34.10 -27.61
N PRO A 268 -12.46 -33.66 -28.88
CA PRO A 268 -13.25 -34.28 -29.93
C PRO A 268 -12.80 -35.72 -30.22
N THR A 269 -13.74 -36.55 -30.65
CA THR A 269 -13.47 -37.96 -30.98
C THR A 269 -13.84 -38.26 -32.42
N CYS A 270 -13.07 -39.17 -33.03
CA CYS A 270 -13.30 -39.70 -34.37
C CYS A 270 -13.97 -41.08 -34.24
N THR A 271 -15.27 -41.17 -34.54
CA THR A 271 -16.07 -42.41 -34.37
C THR A 271 -16.56 -42.96 -35.71
N ILE A 272 -16.38 -44.27 -35.92
CA ILE A 272 -16.82 -44.95 -37.15
C ILE A 272 -18.34 -44.86 -37.26
N TYR A 273 -18.86 -44.67 -38.47
CA TYR A 273 -20.29 -44.53 -38.75
C TYR A 273 -21.17 -45.56 -38.04
N LYS A 274 -20.76 -46.85 -38.02
CA LYS A 274 -21.49 -47.93 -37.33
C LYS A 274 -21.61 -47.71 -35.82
N GLN A 275 -20.56 -47.24 -35.16
CA GLN A 275 -20.55 -47.00 -33.71
C GLN A 275 -21.34 -45.73 -33.35
N ALA A 276 -21.27 -44.69 -34.20
CA ALA A 276 -22.07 -43.49 -34.04
C ALA A 276 -23.58 -43.80 -34.13
N LEU A 277 -23.99 -44.68 -35.06
CA LEU A 277 -25.37 -45.13 -35.19
C LEU A 277 -25.89 -45.82 -33.93
N MET A 278 -25.07 -46.70 -33.33
CA MET A 278 -25.42 -47.44 -32.11
C MET A 278 -25.57 -46.51 -30.90
N ALA A 279 -24.73 -45.47 -30.79
CA ALA A 279 -24.82 -44.48 -29.71
C ALA A 279 -26.13 -43.66 -29.79
N VAL A 280 -26.52 -43.24 -30.99
CA VAL A 280 -27.79 -42.50 -31.22
C VAL A 280 -29.00 -43.39 -30.94
N SER A 281 -28.94 -44.66 -31.36
CA SER A 281 -30.01 -45.65 -31.13
C SER A 281 -30.23 -45.91 -29.64
N GLY A 282 -29.15 -46.01 -28.86
CA GLY A 282 -29.19 -46.16 -27.41
C GLY A 282 -29.78 -44.95 -26.69
N CYS A 283 -29.37 -43.72 -27.06
CA CYS A 283 -29.96 -42.49 -26.51
C CYS A 283 -31.46 -42.35 -26.86
N GLY A 284 -31.87 -42.76 -28.07
CA GLY A 284 -33.27 -42.79 -28.48
C GLY A 284 -34.11 -43.74 -27.62
N ALA A 285 -33.60 -44.94 -27.33
CA ALA A 285 -34.28 -45.88 -26.45
C ALA A 285 -34.41 -45.33 -25.01
N VAL A 286 -33.33 -44.80 -24.44
CA VAL A 286 -33.33 -44.25 -23.07
C VAL A 286 -34.29 -43.07 -22.93
N SER A 287 -34.34 -42.17 -23.92
CA SER A 287 -35.26 -41.03 -23.90
C SER A 287 -36.73 -41.47 -24.03
N ALA A 288 -37.03 -42.47 -24.88
CA ALA A 288 -38.36 -43.04 -24.99
C ALA A 288 -38.81 -43.73 -23.69
N PHE A 289 -37.94 -44.53 -23.06
CA PHE A 289 -38.22 -45.14 -21.75
C PHE A 289 -38.45 -44.08 -20.67
N CYS A 290 -37.67 -43.00 -20.67
CA CYS A 290 -37.85 -41.88 -19.74
C CYS A 290 -39.22 -41.20 -19.94
N CYS A 291 -39.61 -40.94 -21.20
CA CYS A 291 -40.92 -40.40 -21.54
C CYS A 291 -42.07 -41.32 -21.11
N ILE A 292 -41.96 -42.63 -21.34
CA ILE A 292 -42.95 -43.62 -20.90
C ILE A 292 -43.05 -43.65 -19.38
N CYS A 293 -41.92 -43.65 -18.67
CA CYS A 293 -41.88 -43.58 -17.21
C CYS A 293 -42.52 -42.30 -16.67
N LEU A 294 -42.23 -41.14 -17.27
CA LEU A 294 -42.85 -39.86 -16.90
C LEU A 294 -44.35 -39.83 -17.20
N CYS A 295 -44.78 -40.39 -18.33
CA CYS A 295 -46.20 -40.56 -18.66
C CYS A 295 -46.89 -41.49 -17.67
N TRP A 296 -46.26 -42.61 -17.30
CA TRP A 296 -46.78 -43.55 -16.33
C TRP A 296 -46.86 -42.93 -14.92
N MET A 297 -45.84 -42.15 -14.52
CA MET A 297 -45.85 -41.37 -13.27
C MET A 297 -46.96 -40.31 -13.26
N LYS A 298 -47.16 -39.58 -14.37
CA LYS A 298 -48.27 -38.62 -14.52
C LYS A 298 -49.64 -39.32 -14.45
N HIS A 299 -49.78 -40.47 -15.09
CA HIS A 299 -51.01 -41.27 -15.07
C HIS A 299 -51.30 -41.82 -13.65
N ARG A 300 -50.29 -42.30 -12.93
CA ARG A 300 -50.41 -42.76 -11.54
C ARG A 300 -50.79 -41.62 -10.58
N LYS A 301 -50.26 -40.41 -10.78
CA LYS A 301 -50.70 -39.21 -10.05
C LYS A 301 -52.17 -38.86 -10.34
N ARG A 302 -52.62 -38.91 -11.61
CA ARG A 302 -54.03 -38.68 -11.98
C ARG A 302 -54.98 -39.68 -11.30
N LYS A 303 -54.64 -40.98 -11.28
CA LYS A 303 -55.45 -42.01 -10.57
C LYS A 303 -55.56 -41.77 -9.07
N LYS A 304 -54.47 -41.34 -8.40
CA LYS A 304 -54.53 -40.97 -6.97
C LYS A 304 -55.44 -39.77 -6.72
N LEU A 305 -55.46 -38.78 -7.62
CA LEU A 305 -56.36 -37.61 -7.52
C LEU A 305 -57.84 -37.95 -7.74
N THR A 306 -58.15 -38.98 -8.53
CA THR A 306 -59.55 -39.42 -8.76
C THR A 306 -60.10 -40.24 -7.59
N GLN A 307 -59.24 -40.87 -6.80
CA GLN A 307 -59.65 -41.71 -5.66
C GLN A 307 -59.91 -40.93 -4.36
N VAL A 308 -59.53 -39.64 -4.30
CA VAL A 308 -59.72 -38.77 -3.11
C VAL A 308 -61.03 -37.98 -3.15
N ARG A 309 -61.80 -38.01 -4.26
CA ARG A 309 -63.07 -37.28 -4.37
C ARG A 309 -64.27 -38.25 -4.32
N GLN A 310 -64.65 -38.67 -3.11
CA GLN A 310 -66.03 -39.09 -2.79
C GLN A 310 -66.70 -37.99 -1.94
N PRO A 311 -67.96 -37.59 -2.20
CA PRO A 311 -68.66 -36.55 -1.45
C PRO A 311 -69.31 -37.11 -0.18
N GLU A 312 -69.21 -36.38 0.94
CA GLU A 312 -70.07 -36.57 2.12
C GLU A 312 -71.52 -36.18 1.77
N GLU A 313 -72.45 -37.12 1.97
CA GLU A 313 -73.88 -36.93 1.76
C GLU A 313 -74.51 -36.42 3.06
N VAL A 314 -75.10 -35.22 2.96
CA VAL A 314 -75.81 -34.52 4.03
C VAL A 314 -77.22 -35.11 4.14
N THR A 315 -77.58 -35.64 5.30
CA THR A 315 -78.98 -35.94 5.67
C THR A 315 -79.39 -35.14 6.91
N SER A 316 -80.46 -34.37 6.75
CA SER A 316 -81.28 -33.67 7.74
C SER A 316 -82.73 -33.81 7.24
N PRO A 317 -83.83 -33.65 8.02
CA PRO A 317 -83.96 -33.10 9.38
C PRO A 317 -84.82 -33.98 10.31
N PHE A 318 -85.03 -33.58 11.58
CA PHE A 318 -86.35 -33.49 12.24
C PHE A 318 -86.23 -32.95 13.69
N SER A 319 -86.78 -31.74 13.88
CA SER A 319 -87.68 -31.27 14.95
C SER A 319 -87.37 -31.44 16.45
N GLU A 320 -87.35 -30.28 17.14
CA GLU A 320 -88.30 -29.85 18.21
C GLU A 320 -87.77 -29.61 19.65
N VAL A 321 -88.28 -28.49 20.21
CA VAL A 321 -88.57 -28.16 21.64
C VAL A 321 -87.58 -27.30 22.46
N GLN A 322 -88.05 -26.05 22.66
CA GLN A 322 -88.08 -25.15 23.84
C GLN A 322 -86.82 -24.44 24.37
N GLY A 323 -87.03 -23.13 24.59
CA GLY A 323 -86.20 -22.18 25.33
C GLY A 323 -86.57 -20.75 24.98
#